data_AF-A0A2T4YN04-F1
#
_entry.id   AF-A0A2T4YN04-F1
#
_cell.length_a   1.000
_cell.length_b   1.000
_cell.length_c   1.000
_cell.angle_alpha   90.00
_cell.angle_beta   90.00
_cell.angle_gamma   90.00
#
_symmetry.space_group_name_H-M   'P 1'
#
loop_
_entity.id
_entity.type
_entity.pdbx_description
1 polymer ?
#
loop_
_entity_poly.entity_id
_entity_poly.type
_entity_poly.pdbx_seq_one_letter_code
_entity_poly.pdbx_strand_id
1 'polypeptide(L)'
;MTGPTVVANAERLTKAQLHAKIMRGVSRGIDNAGGKGRFADAVDLSTQALDKQLQGSMPSIEVLDRVMDIEPTVLDDWLRAKGKRLVDEDAVCDADDCGLLIARVLVMLNESEHPNGPGGRTIVPQEYLAGEKLMRDLHGASARWLQRCTELRQPLSAVA
;
A
#
# COMPACT_ATOMS: atom_id res chain seq x y z
N MET A 1 -9.30 -9.99 -29.27
CA MET A 1 -10.19 -10.84 -28.45
C MET A 1 -9.85 -10.62 -27.00
N THR A 2 -10.57 -9.75 -26.30
CA THR A 2 -10.43 -9.55 -24.85
C THR A 2 -11.35 -10.55 -24.15
N GLY A 3 -10.78 -11.59 -23.55
CA GLY A 3 -11.55 -12.57 -22.78
C GLY A 3 -12.31 -11.90 -21.63
N PRO A 4 -13.41 -12.50 -21.14
CA PRO A 4 -14.13 -11.93 -20.01
C PRO A 4 -13.22 -11.95 -18.79
N THR A 5 -12.97 -10.77 -18.20
CA THR A 5 -12.38 -10.63 -16.88
C THR A 5 -13.35 -11.25 -15.87
N VAL A 6 -13.20 -12.56 -15.62
CA VAL A 6 -13.98 -13.25 -14.58
C VAL A 6 -13.44 -12.74 -13.24
N VAL A 7 -14.07 -11.71 -12.71
CA VAL A 7 -13.85 -11.29 -11.33
C VAL A 7 -14.38 -12.41 -10.45
N ALA A 8 -13.47 -13.16 -9.81
CA ALA A 8 -13.85 -14.20 -8.88
C ALA A 8 -14.77 -13.59 -7.81
N ASN A 9 -16.01 -14.10 -7.71
CA ASN A 9 -16.92 -13.70 -6.66
C ASN A 9 -16.31 -14.12 -5.32
N ALA A 10 -15.81 -13.15 -4.55
CA ALA A 10 -15.18 -13.40 -3.27
C ALA A 10 -16.18 -14.07 -2.30
N GLU A 11 -15.97 -15.36 -2.06
CA GLU A 11 -16.85 -16.23 -1.26
C GLU A 11 -17.24 -15.59 0.07
N ARG A 12 -18.52 -15.69 0.45
CA ARG A 12 -19.03 -15.10 1.69
C ARG A 12 -18.42 -15.82 2.89
N LEU A 13 -17.65 -15.09 3.70
CA LEU A 13 -17.09 -15.62 4.95
C LEU A 13 -18.22 -15.88 5.96
N THR A 14 -18.10 -16.98 6.70
CA THR A 14 -18.93 -17.22 7.88
C THR A 14 -18.56 -16.24 8.99
N LYS A 15 -19.45 -16.08 9.98
CA LYS A 15 -19.19 -15.22 11.15
C LYS A 15 -17.90 -15.62 11.87
N ALA A 16 -17.66 -16.92 12.04
CA ALA A 16 -16.45 -17.43 12.70
C ALA A 16 -15.17 -17.11 11.91
N GLN A 17 -15.22 -17.25 10.58
CA GLN A 17 -14.07 -16.88 9.72
C GLN A 17 -13.80 -15.38 9.76
N LEU A 18 -14.85 -14.56 9.68
CA LEU A 18 -14.73 -13.10 9.77
C LEU A 18 -14.13 -12.68 11.13
N HIS A 19 -14.67 -13.21 12.22
CA HIS A 19 -14.19 -12.97 13.57
C HIS A 19 -12.71 -13.33 13.71
N ALA A 20 -12.31 -14.53 13.29
CA ALA A 20 -10.92 -14.98 13.36
C ALA A 20 -9.97 -14.08 12.56
N LYS A 21 -10.41 -13.53 11.42
CA LYS A 21 -9.59 -12.60 10.62
C LYS A 21 -9.42 -11.25 11.30
N ILE A 22 -10.48 -10.67 11.84
CA ILE A 22 -10.42 -9.39 12.56
C ILE A 22 -9.63 -9.54 13.87
N MET A 23 -9.83 -10.62 14.62
CA MET A 23 -9.11 -10.84 15.88
C MET A 23 -7.61 -10.99 15.71
N ARG A 24 -7.11 -11.44 14.54
CA ARG A 24 -5.66 -11.42 14.25
C ARG A 24 -5.11 -10.00 14.23
N GLY A 25 -5.85 -9.06 13.63
CA GLY A 25 -5.52 -7.65 13.68
C GLY A 25 -5.55 -7.11 15.11
N VAL A 26 -6.61 -7.43 15.87
CA VAL A 26 -6.73 -7.02 17.28
C VAL A 26 -5.59 -7.58 18.13
N SER A 27 -5.19 -8.84 17.93
CA SER A 27 -4.03 -9.43 18.61
C SER A 27 -2.75 -8.64 18.33
N ARG A 28 -2.49 -8.22 17.08
CA ARG A 28 -1.35 -7.36 16.76
C ARG A 28 -1.46 -6.01 17.47
N GLY A 29 -2.65 -5.41 17.49
CA GLY A 29 -2.90 -4.19 18.25
C GLY A 29 -2.62 -4.34 19.75
N ILE A 30 -2.99 -5.47 20.35
CA ILE A 30 -2.68 -5.79 21.75
C ILE A 30 -1.16 -5.86 21.97
N ASP A 31 -0.43 -6.51 21.07
CA ASP A 31 1.03 -6.62 21.15
C ASP A 31 1.68 -5.24 20.98
N ASN A 32 1.24 -4.44 20.00
CA ASN A 32 1.75 -3.08 19.73
C ASN A 32 1.49 -2.11 20.90
N ALA A 33 0.35 -2.24 21.59
CA ALA A 33 0.02 -1.45 22.76
C ALA A 33 0.81 -1.83 24.03
N GLY A 34 1.63 -2.90 23.97
CA GLY A 34 2.37 -3.41 25.11
C GLY A 34 1.53 -4.25 26.08
N GLY A 35 0.45 -4.87 25.59
CA GLY A 35 -0.35 -5.85 26.31
C GLY A 35 -1.82 -5.49 26.49
N LYS A 36 -2.59 -6.49 26.95
CA LYS A 36 -4.07 -6.47 26.98
C LYS A 36 -4.66 -5.29 27.76
N GLY A 37 -4.09 -4.95 28.92
CA GLY A 37 -4.60 -3.86 29.76
C GLY A 37 -4.46 -2.50 29.08
N ARG A 38 -3.25 -2.19 28.58
CA ARG A 38 -2.96 -0.94 27.88
C ARG A 38 -3.78 -0.79 26.60
N PHE A 39 -3.95 -1.89 25.87
CA PHE A 39 -4.83 -1.90 24.71
C PHE A 39 -6.28 -1.59 25.08
N ALA A 40 -6.82 -2.27 26.09
CA ALA A 40 -8.20 -2.07 26.54
C ALA A 40 -8.45 -0.62 26.96
N ASP A 41 -7.51 -0.02 27.70
CA ASP A 41 -7.57 1.39 28.09
C ASP A 41 -7.50 2.32 26.86
N ALA A 42 -6.62 2.02 25.89
CA ALA A 42 -6.45 2.84 24.69
C ALA A 42 -7.66 2.84 23.75
N VAL A 43 -8.42 1.73 23.71
CA VAL A 43 -9.66 1.63 22.91
C VAL A 43 -10.92 1.94 23.73
N ASP A 44 -10.74 2.42 24.98
CA ASP A 44 -11.82 2.76 25.92
C ASP A 44 -12.83 1.62 26.07
N LEU A 45 -12.31 0.46 26.46
CA LEU A 45 -13.05 -0.79 26.65
C LEU A 45 -12.59 -1.49 27.92
N SER A 46 -13.50 -2.14 28.64
CA SER A 46 -13.10 -2.94 29.81
C SER A 46 -12.37 -4.21 29.38
N THR A 47 -11.40 -4.67 30.18
CA THR A 47 -10.68 -5.93 29.94
C THR A 47 -11.62 -7.14 29.83
N GLN A 48 -12.75 -7.15 30.55
CA GLN A 48 -13.78 -8.17 30.43
C GLN A 48 -14.50 -8.12 29.08
N ALA A 49 -14.82 -6.93 28.57
CA ALA A 49 -15.42 -6.79 27.26
C ALA A 49 -14.44 -7.24 26.16
N LEU A 50 -13.14 -6.99 26.35
CA LEU A 50 -12.11 -7.46 25.42
C LEU A 50 -12.01 -8.98 25.43
N ASP A 51 -12.05 -9.60 26.61
CA ASP A 51 -12.05 -11.07 26.72
C ASP A 51 -13.27 -11.69 26.02
N LYS A 52 -14.46 -11.07 26.12
CA LYS A 52 -15.64 -11.51 25.37
C LYS A 52 -15.45 -11.42 23.86
N GLN A 53 -14.75 -10.39 23.39
CA GLN A 53 -14.43 -10.26 21.97
C GLN A 53 -13.44 -11.34 21.52
N LEU A 54 -12.37 -11.55 22.28
CA LEU A 54 -11.38 -12.61 22.01
C LEU A 54 -12.01 -14.01 22.00
N GLN A 55 -13.08 -14.23 22.78
CA GLN A 55 -13.79 -15.50 22.86
C GLN A 55 -14.88 -15.72 21.79
N GLY A 56 -15.16 -14.73 20.94
CA GLY A 56 -16.10 -14.92 19.81
C GLY A 56 -17.11 -13.79 19.58
N SER A 57 -17.14 -12.77 20.44
CA SER A 57 -17.99 -11.60 20.20
C SER A 57 -17.36 -10.70 19.14
N MET A 58 -18.18 -10.15 18.26
CA MET A 58 -17.70 -9.19 17.27
C MET A 58 -17.46 -7.83 17.94
N PRO A 59 -16.34 -7.15 17.67
CA PRO A 59 -16.18 -5.76 18.07
C PRO A 59 -17.21 -4.88 17.33
N SER A 60 -17.66 -3.81 17.98
CA SER A 60 -18.46 -2.78 17.31
C SER A 60 -17.61 -1.99 16.33
N ILE A 61 -18.26 -1.24 15.44
CA ILE A 61 -17.56 -0.34 14.52
C ILE A 61 -16.79 0.73 15.30
N GLU A 62 -17.37 1.28 16.38
CA GLU A 62 -16.71 2.26 17.25
C GLU A 62 -15.42 1.71 17.89
N VAL A 63 -15.42 0.44 18.30
CA VAL A 63 -14.20 -0.20 18.82
C VAL A 63 -13.20 -0.37 17.70
N LEU A 64 -13.62 -0.83 16.52
CA LEU A 64 -12.71 -1.00 15.38
C LEU A 64 -12.07 0.31 14.94
N ASP A 65 -12.82 1.42 14.98
CA ASP A 65 -12.33 2.77 14.71
C ASP A 65 -11.13 3.12 15.60
N ARG A 66 -11.30 2.98 16.92
CA ARG A 66 -10.23 3.21 17.90
C ARG A 66 -9.08 2.21 17.77
N VAL A 67 -9.36 0.97 17.36
CA VAL A 67 -8.30 -0.02 17.11
C VAL A 67 -7.44 0.40 15.91
N MET A 68 -8.02 1.03 14.89
CA MET A 68 -7.25 1.51 13.72
C MET A 68 -6.22 2.58 14.10
N ASP A 69 -6.45 3.36 15.16
CA ASP A 69 -5.45 4.32 15.67
C ASP A 69 -4.18 3.63 16.22
N ILE A 70 -4.31 2.38 16.68
CA ILE A 70 -3.21 1.59 17.28
C ILE A 70 -2.63 0.60 16.26
N GLU A 71 -3.50 -0.02 15.47
CA GLU A 71 -3.17 -1.02 14.46
C GLU A 71 -3.91 -0.68 13.16
N PRO A 72 -3.33 0.19 12.31
CA PRO A 72 -3.94 0.61 11.05
C PRO A 72 -4.26 -0.56 10.11
N THR A 73 -3.57 -1.68 10.24
CA THR A 73 -3.77 -2.88 9.40
C THR A 73 -4.75 -3.89 10.01
N VAL A 74 -5.53 -3.52 11.03
CA VAL A 74 -6.41 -4.44 11.77
C VAL A 74 -7.37 -5.22 10.85
N LEU A 75 -7.80 -4.61 9.73
CA LEU A 75 -8.74 -5.19 8.78
C LEU A 75 -8.08 -5.94 7.61
N ASP A 76 -6.74 -5.92 7.48
CA ASP A 76 -6.04 -6.43 6.30
C ASP A 76 -6.28 -7.91 6.04
N ASP A 77 -6.28 -8.73 7.10
CA ASP A 77 -6.52 -10.17 7.00
C ASP A 77 -7.90 -10.48 6.41
N TRP A 78 -8.91 -9.68 6.77
CA TRP A 78 -10.26 -9.79 6.25
C TRP A 78 -10.35 -9.28 4.82
N LEU A 79 -9.81 -8.08 4.55
CA LEU A 79 -9.82 -7.47 3.21
C LEU A 79 -9.08 -8.34 2.20
N ARG A 80 -7.93 -8.90 2.57
CA ARG A 80 -7.15 -9.83 1.74
C ARG A 80 -7.93 -11.09 1.40
N ALA A 81 -8.71 -11.65 2.33
CA ALA A 81 -9.60 -12.77 2.06
C ALA A 81 -10.72 -12.43 1.05
N LYS A 82 -10.98 -11.13 0.85
CA LYS A 82 -11.92 -10.59 -0.14
C LYS A 82 -11.24 -10.06 -1.40
N GLY A 83 -9.91 -10.22 -1.55
CA GLY A 83 -9.16 -9.66 -2.66
C GLY A 83 -9.11 -8.12 -2.64
N LYS A 84 -9.27 -7.51 -1.47
CA LYS A 84 -9.22 -6.06 -1.25
C LYS A 84 -8.00 -5.70 -0.39
N ARG A 85 -7.61 -4.43 -0.43
CA ARG A 85 -6.64 -3.83 0.49
C ARG A 85 -7.19 -2.52 1.04
N LEU A 86 -6.88 -2.20 2.28
CA LEU A 86 -7.06 -0.86 2.82
C LEU A 86 -5.84 -0.03 2.41
N VAL A 87 -6.07 1.19 1.95
CA VAL A 87 -5.03 2.16 1.60
C VAL A 87 -5.52 3.52 2.06
N ASP A 88 -4.61 4.36 2.52
CA ASP A 88 -4.93 5.75 2.83
C ASP A 88 -5.44 6.45 1.56
N GLU A 89 -6.32 7.44 1.72
CA GLU A 89 -6.93 8.16 0.60
C GLU A 89 -5.89 8.76 -0.35
N ASP A 90 -4.80 9.30 0.23
CA ASP A 90 -3.68 9.90 -0.50
C ASP A 90 -2.50 8.94 -0.70
N ALA A 91 -2.69 7.62 -0.50
CA ALA A 91 -1.63 6.64 -0.68
C ALA A 91 -1.20 6.57 -2.16
N VAL A 92 -0.12 7.27 -2.50
CA VAL A 92 0.55 7.17 -3.80
C VAL A 92 1.34 5.87 -3.82
N CYS A 93 0.99 4.96 -4.73
CA CYS A 93 1.81 3.79 -4.99
C CYS A 93 3.01 4.24 -5.84
N ASP A 94 4.10 4.65 -5.20
CA ASP A 94 5.32 5.14 -5.86
C ASP A 94 5.83 4.21 -6.99
N ALA A 95 5.57 2.90 -6.86
CA ALA A 95 5.97 1.90 -7.84
C ALA A 95 5.10 1.91 -9.13
N ASP A 96 3.80 2.13 -9.02
CA ASP A 96 2.88 2.12 -10.18
C ASP A 96 3.06 3.39 -11.02
N ASP A 97 3.25 4.54 -10.38
CA ASP A 97 3.52 5.81 -11.07
C ASP A 97 4.90 5.83 -11.73
N CYS A 98 5.92 5.28 -11.07
CA CYS A 98 7.26 5.17 -11.65
C CYS A 98 7.26 4.21 -12.86
N GLY A 99 6.54 3.09 -12.78
CA GLY A 99 6.38 2.15 -13.89
C GLY A 99 5.74 2.81 -15.13
N LEU A 100 4.68 3.59 -14.92
CA LEU A 100 4.02 4.33 -16.00
C LEU A 100 4.94 5.43 -16.60
N LEU A 101 5.68 6.15 -15.75
CA LEU A 101 6.66 7.15 -16.18
C LEU A 101 7.78 6.53 -17.03
N ILE A 102 8.37 5.41 -16.59
CA ILE A 102 9.39 4.68 -17.33
C ILE A 102 8.85 4.22 -18.69
N ALA A 103 7.63 3.64 -18.72
CA ALA A 103 7.01 3.20 -19.96
C ALA A 103 6.83 4.35 -20.96
N ARG A 104 6.38 5.52 -20.50
CA ARG A 104 6.24 6.72 -21.34
C ARG A 104 7.57 7.22 -21.89
N VAL A 105 8.63 7.23 -21.06
CA VAL A 105 9.97 7.62 -21.51
C VAL A 105 10.50 6.66 -22.56
N LEU A 106 10.32 5.35 -22.38
CA LEU A 106 10.76 4.34 -23.36
C LEU A 106 10.06 4.50 -24.71
N VAL A 107 8.75 4.76 -24.72
CA VAL A 107 8.00 5.02 -25.96
C VAL A 107 8.53 6.27 -26.66
N MET A 108 8.68 7.37 -25.92
CA MET A 108 9.21 8.63 -26.46
C MET A 108 10.60 8.46 -27.08
N LEU A 109 11.52 7.76 -26.41
CA LEU A 109 12.86 7.50 -26.94
C LEU A 109 12.80 6.66 -28.22
N ASN A 110 11.98 5.62 -28.25
CA ASN A 110 11.82 4.76 -29.42
C ASN A 110 11.21 5.52 -30.62
N GLU A 111 10.23 6.39 -30.37
CA GLU A 111 9.67 7.26 -31.41
C GLU A 111 10.69 8.27 -31.95
N SER A 112 11.52 8.84 -31.06
CA SER A 112 12.56 9.81 -31.43
C SER A 112 13.72 9.16 -32.22
N GLU A 113 14.03 7.89 -31.96
CA GLU A 113 15.08 7.13 -32.66
C GLU A 113 14.57 6.35 -33.88
N HIS A 114 13.28 6.47 -34.20
CA HIS A 114 12.68 5.67 -35.26
C HIS A 114 13.30 6.02 -36.62
N PRO A 115 13.63 5.05 -37.50
CA PRO A 115 14.25 5.33 -38.80
C PRO A 115 13.49 6.31 -39.70
N ASN A 116 12.17 6.41 -39.50
CA ASN A 116 11.28 7.34 -40.21
C ASN A 116 10.90 8.58 -39.37
N GLY A 117 11.46 8.76 -38.18
CA GLY A 117 11.25 9.92 -37.33
C GLY A 117 12.04 11.14 -37.80
N PRO A 118 11.78 12.33 -37.26
CA PRO A 118 12.44 13.59 -37.63
C PRO A 118 13.97 13.53 -37.55
N GLY A 119 14.54 12.79 -36.60
CA GLY A 119 15.98 12.55 -36.46
C GLY A 119 16.52 11.29 -37.14
N GLY A 120 15.68 10.45 -37.74
CA GLY A 120 16.08 9.12 -38.22
C GLY A 120 16.62 8.26 -37.08
N ARG A 121 17.81 7.68 -37.24
CA ARG A 121 18.43 6.82 -36.21
C ARG A 121 19.12 7.59 -35.07
N THR A 122 18.90 8.88 -34.94
CA THR A 122 19.56 9.73 -33.95
C THR A 122 18.60 10.79 -33.47
N ILE A 123 18.52 11.00 -32.15
CA ILE A 123 17.63 12.00 -31.57
C ILE A 123 18.14 13.41 -31.95
N VAL A 124 17.27 14.25 -32.50
CA VAL A 124 17.61 15.64 -32.86
C VAL A 124 17.34 16.62 -31.71
N PRO A 125 17.97 17.82 -31.70
CA PRO A 125 17.83 18.78 -30.60
C PRO A 125 16.39 19.13 -30.23
N GLN A 126 15.49 19.22 -31.21
CA GLN A 126 14.07 19.50 -30.98
C GLN A 126 13.33 18.36 -30.26
N GLU A 127 13.71 17.11 -30.48
CA GLU A 127 13.14 15.93 -29.80
C GLU A 127 13.66 15.85 -28.36
N TYR A 128 14.93 16.18 -28.13
CA TYR A 128 15.48 16.32 -26.77
C TYR A 128 14.72 17.37 -25.96
N LEU A 129 14.45 18.54 -26.56
CA LEU A 129 13.70 19.60 -25.90
C LEU A 129 12.23 19.21 -25.66
N ALA A 130 11.60 18.50 -26.60
CA ALA A 130 10.23 18.00 -26.43
C ALA A 130 10.11 17.01 -25.26
N GLY A 131 11.13 16.17 -25.06
CA GLY A 131 11.18 15.19 -23.98
C GLY A 131 11.61 15.73 -22.60
N GLU A 132 12.05 16.99 -22.52
CA GLU A 132 12.70 17.54 -21.32
C GLU A 132 11.86 17.37 -20.06
N LYS A 133 10.57 17.75 -20.12
CA LYS A 133 9.67 17.65 -18.97
C LYS A 133 9.58 16.21 -18.46
N LEU A 134 9.37 15.26 -19.37
CA LEU A 134 9.21 13.85 -19.01
C LEU A 134 10.49 13.26 -18.42
N MET A 135 11.66 13.65 -18.95
CA MET A 135 12.97 13.26 -18.41
C MET A 135 13.22 13.85 -17.01
N ARG A 136 12.79 15.10 -16.77
CA ARG A 136 12.85 15.73 -15.43
C ARG A 136 11.93 15.02 -14.43
N ASP A 137 10.73 14.65 -14.84
CA ASP A 137 9.78 13.92 -14.00
C ASP A 137 10.34 12.53 -13.63
N LEU A 138 10.95 11.81 -14.59
CA LEU A 138 11.65 10.53 -14.32
C LEU A 138 12.87 10.73 -13.41
N HIS A 139 13.64 11.80 -13.60
CA HIS A 139 14.77 12.11 -12.73
C HIS A 139 14.32 12.35 -11.29
N GLY A 140 13.26 13.13 -11.08
CA GLY A 140 12.69 13.36 -9.74
C GLY A 140 12.23 12.05 -9.08
N ALA A 141 11.53 11.19 -9.82
CA ALA A 141 11.08 9.90 -9.31
C ALA A 141 12.24 8.96 -8.96
N SER A 142 13.22 8.83 -9.85
CA SER A 142 14.42 8.00 -9.61
C SER A 142 15.29 8.54 -8.47
N ALA A 143 15.41 9.87 -8.32
CA ALA A 143 16.12 10.48 -7.20
C ALA A 143 15.46 10.14 -5.85
N ARG A 144 14.12 10.22 -5.75
CA ARG A 144 13.38 9.80 -4.54
C ARG A 144 13.60 8.32 -4.22
N TRP A 145 13.59 7.47 -5.23
CA TRP A 145 13.86 6.03 -5.07
C TRP A 145 15.26 5.78 -4.50
N LEU A 146 16.29 6.44 -5.05
CA LEU A 146 17.68 6.31 -4.59
C LEU A 146 17.86 6.88 -3.18
N GLN A 147 17.19 7.97 -2.85
CA GLN A 147 17.15 8.51 -1.49
C GLN A 147 16.58 7.47 -0.52
N ARG A 148 15.46 6.83 -0.87
CA ARG A 148 14.88 5.77 -0.06
C ARG A 148 15.82 4.59 0.13
N CYS A 149 16.53 4.17 -0.92
CA CYS A 149 17.58 3.14 -0.79
C CYS A 149 18.69 3.57 0.19
N THR A 150 19.03 4.86 0.24
CA THR A 150 20.04 5.39 1.15
C THR A 150 19.54 5.34 2.59
N GLU A 151 18.32 5.77 2.85
CA GLU A 151 17.67 5.70 4.18
C GLU A 151 17.60 4.27 4.70
N LEU A 152 17.17 3.31 3.86
CA LEU A 152 17.08 1.90 4.24
C LEU A 152 18.45 1.25 4.55
N ARG A 153 19.53 1.79 3.98
CA ARG A 153 20.90 1.33 4.25
C ARG A 153 21.51 1.97 5.49
N GLN A 154 20.90 3.02 6.04
CA GLN A 154 21.38 3.57 7.30
C GLN A 154 21.17 2.51 8.39
N PRO A 155 22.19 2.21 9.20
CA PRO A 155 22.01 1.32 10.34
C PRO A 155 20.90 1.92 11.21
N LEU A 156 19.91 1.10 11.57
CA LEU A 156 18.95 1.45 12.60
C LEU A 156 19.78 1.84 13.82
N SER A 157 19.84 3.14 14.12
CA SER A 157 20.48 3.64 15.33
C SER A 157 19.85 2.87 16.48
N ALA A 158 20.62 1.96 17.08
CA ALA A 158 20.17 1.19 18.22
C ALA A 158 19.80 2.21 19.30
N VAL A 159 18.50 2.38 19.51
CA VAL A 159 17.97 3.19 20.62
C VAL A 159 18.42 2.47 21.89
N ALA A 160 19.38 3.09 22.57
CA ALA A 160 19.82 2.77 23.92
C ALA A 160 18.83 3.33 24.95
#